data_AF-A0AAW9MUD3-F1
#
_entry.id   AF-A0AAW9MUD3-F1
#
_cell.length_a   1.000
_cell.length_b   1.000
_cell.length_c   1.000
_cell.angle_alpha   90.00
_cell.angle_beta   90.00
_cell.angle_gamma   90.00
#
_symmetry.space_group_name_H-M   'P 1'
#
loop_
_entity.id
_entity.type
_entity.pdbx_description
1 polymer ?
#
loop_
_entity_poly.entity_id
_entity_poly.type
_entity_poly.pdbx_seq_one_letter_code
_entity_poly.pdbx_strand_id
1 'polypeptide(L)'
;MNYEFFLSKEDYRSYSLLKYLEASSNLSESISDIQEKLSLSTFLLKKTIDKLKHDLQMFDLEKNFRLTVSELVICLEINGKSSSNALLSRYITDSLSMKMVLAFFQEKYISIENFAEQHHVSYSVAYKVLQGLKRNLKKYQIFFEKRKLTGNPKNIRLFLYNLFNSTEISVEKLYSLPIIIKTEKMVKNLNRYYPLSAYEKKKLFHFLAINLLSEQEDSLDIANNQPLFFSDIGFFYLKGVLETESVVFICKTLSWLYLHDKLDQKYLRKKEDETIEWLNERFIESFEKRFKRLPKETRKSIQNELTKYILNFCIIPLINRMNFH
;
A
#
# COMPACT_ATOMS: atom_id res chain seq x y z
N MET A 1 1.09 4.42 -6.05
CA MET A 1 2.30 5.15 -5.60
C MET A 1 3.48 4.38 -6.14
N ASN A 2 4.37 5.03 -6.88
CA ASN A 2 5.62 4.39 -7.27
C ASN A 2 6.55 4.31 -6.03
N TYR A 3 6.94 3.11 -5.62
CA TYR A 3 7.84 2.87 -4.48
C TYR A 3 9.32 2.68 -4.89
N GLU A 4 9.64 2.77 -6.18
CA GLU A 4 11.00 2.64 -6.70
C GLU A 4 11.97 3.67 -6.09
N PHE A 5 11.48 4.80 -5.56
CA PHE A 5 12.32 5.79 -4.88
C PHE A 5 12.94 5.29 -3.56
N PHE A 6 12.50 4.15 -3.03
CA PHE A 6 13.14 3.50 -1.88
C PHE A 6 14.46 2.84 -2.26
N LEU A 7 14.62 2.45 -3.54
CA LEU A 7 15.70 1.62 -4.02
C LEU A 7 17.03 2.39 -4.08
N SER A 8 18.12 1.68 -3.79
CA SER A 8 19.45 2.17 -4.16
C SER A 8 19.58 2.21 -5.68
N LYS A 9 20.60 2.91 -6.19
CA LYS A 9 20.87 2.92 -7.64
C LYS A 9 21.13 1.53 -8.20
N GLU A 10 21.70 0.62 -7.41
CA GLU A 10 22.00 -0.74 -7.85
C GLU A 10 20.74 -1.60 -7.86
N ASP A 11 19.94 -1.55 -6.79
CA ASP A 11 18.67 -2.29 -6.70
C ASP A 11 17.67 -1.81 -7.75
N TYR A 12 17.61 -0.50 -8.01
CA TYR A 12 16.77 0.06 -9.06
C TYR A 12 17.13 -0.50 -10.43
N ARG A 13 18.42 -0.67 -10.75
CA ARG A 13 18.85 -1.25 -12.03
C ARG A 13 18.46 -2.71 -12.16
N SER A 14 18.69 -3.51 -11.12
CA SER A 14 18.29 -4.92 -11.09
C SER A 14 16.78 -5.09 -11.22
N TYR A 15 16.00 -4.29 -10.48
CA TYR A 15 14.54 -4.29 -10.58
C TYR A 15 14.06 -3.83 -11.96
N SER A 16 14.65 -2.75 -12.51
CA SER A 16 14.27 -2.24 -13.83
C SER A 16 14.55 -3.24 -14.94
N LEU A 17 15.66 -3.98 -14.86
CA LEU A 17 15.97 -5.07 -15.80
C LEU A 17 14.90 -6.17 -15.74
N LEU A 18 14.58 -6.66 -14.53
CA LEU A 18 13.57 -7.70 -14.37
C LEU A 18 12.20 -7.24 -14.87
N LYS A 19 11.77 -6.03 -14.50
CA LYS A 19 10.51 -5.42 -14.89
C LYS A 19 10.42 -5.21 -16.41
N TYR A 20 11.53 -4.82 -17.04
CA TYR A 20 11.59 -4.62 -18.49
C TYR A 20 11.43 -5.94 -19.23
N LEU A 21 12.17 -6.99 -18.82
CA LEU A 21 12.04 -8.32 -19.39
C LEU A 21 10.64 -8.91 -19.17
N GLU A 22 10.05 -8.73 -17.97
CA GLU A 22 8.69 -9.18 -17.68
C GLU A 22 7.63 -8.51 -18.58
N ALA A 23 7.86 -7.26 -18.98
CA ALA A 23 6.96 -6.52 -19.86
C ALA A 23 7.19 -6.81 -21.36
N SER A 24 8.27 -7.49 -21.72
CA SER A 24 8.58 -7.84 -23.11
C SER A 24 7.67 -8.95 -23.64
N SER A 25 7.34 -8.88 -24.93
CA SER A 25 6.37 -9.79 -25.56
C SER A 25 6.72 -11.28 -25.46
N ASN A 26 8.02 -11.60 -25.51
CA ASN A 26 8.52 -12.98 -25.45
C ASN A 26 9.31 -13.28 -24.17
N LEU A 27 9.22 -12.42 -23.15
CA LEU A 27 10.06 -12.48 -21.95
C LEU A 27 11.56 -12.51 -22.29
N SER A 28 11.94 -11.88 -23.40
CA SER A 28 13.29 -11.88 -23.92
C SER A 28 13.53 -10.60 -24.70
N GLU A 29 14.70 -10.00 -24.54
CA GLU A 29 15.08 -8.77 -25.24
C GLU A 29 16.55 -8.81 -25.65
N SER A 30 16.89 -8.10 -26.73
CA SER A 30 18.27 -8.02 -27.19
C SER A 30 19.11 -7.22 -26.20
N ILE A 31 20.39 -7.57 -26.07
CA ILE A 31 21.33 -6.85 -25.21
C ILE A 31 21.38 -5.37 -25.62
N SER A 32 21.42 -5.07 -26.92
CA SER A 32 21.45 -3.71 -27.43
C SER A 32 20.22 -2.90 -27.01
N ASP A 33 19.02 -3.48 -27.14
CA ASP A 33 17.77 -2.80 -26.75
C ASP A 33 17.71 -2.56 -25.24
N ILE A 34 18.15 -3.53 -24.43
CA ILE A 34 18.23 -3.37 -22.98
C ILE A 34 19.20 -2.25 -22.60
N GLN A 35 20.38 -2.20 -23.25
CA GLN A 35 21.39 -1.18 -23.00
C GLN A 35 20.88 0.21 -23.35
N GLU A 36 20.21 0.37 -24.48
CA GLU A 36 19.61 1.63 -24.89
C GLU A 36 18.49 2.02 -23.92
N LYS A 37 17.51 1.13 -23.73
CA LYS A 37 16.29 1.43 -23.00
C LYS A 37 16.51 1.70 -21.52
N LEU A 38 17.45 0.98 -20.90
CA LEU A 38 17.81 1.15 -19.50
C LEU A 38 19.05 2.05 -19.31
N SER A 39 19.62 2.57 -20.40
CA SER A 39 20.83 3.41 -20.40
C SER A 39 22.00 2.76 -19.65
N LEU A 40 22.27 1.48 -19.96
CA LEU A 40 23.32 0.68 -19.33
C LEU A 40 24.48 0.44 -20.28
N SER A 41 25.72 0.70 -19.84
CA SER A 41 26.91 0.22 -20.56
C SER A 41 27.04 -1.29 -20.47
N THR A 42 27.84 -1.92 -21.33
CA THR A 42 28.03 -3.37 -21.36
C THR A 42 28.52 -3.91 -20.02
N PHE A 43 29.50 -3.22 -19.42
CA PHE A 43 29.99 -3.54 -18.08
C PHE A 43 28.90 -3.42 -17.02
N LEU A 44 28.08 -2.36 -17.08
CA LEU A 44 27.04 -2.11 -16.10
C LEU A 44 25.92 -3.13 -16.19
N LEU A 45 25.53 -3.52 -17.40
CA LEU A 45 24.53 -4.55 -17.66
C LEU A 45 25.01 -5.89 -17.09
N LYS A 46 26.26 -6.31 -17.37
CA LYS A 46 26.83 -7.53 -16.78
C LYS A 46 26.77 -7.51 -15.25
N LYS A 47 27.24 -6.42 -14.63
CA LYS A 47 27.16 -6.26 -13.17
C LYS A 47 25.71 -6.34 -12.65
N THR A 48 24.76 -5.74 -13.37
CA THR A 48 23.34 -5.76 -13.00
C THR A 48 22.74 -7.15 -13.11
N ILE A 49 23.08 -7.93 -14.14
CA ILE A 49 22.67 -9.33 -14.29
C ILE A 49 23.21 -10.20 -13.16
N ASP A 50 24.51 -10.10 -12.88
CA ASP A 50 25.17 -10.92 -11.86
C ASP A 50 24.56 -10.64 -10.48
N LYS A 51 24.35 -9.35 -10.15
CA LYS A 51 23.63 -8.94 -8.94
C LYS A 51 22.19 -9.46 -8.92
N LEU A 52 21.44 -9.31 -10.01
CA LEU A 52 20.05 -9.74 -10.07
C LEU A 52 19.94 -11.26 -9.85
N LYS A 53 20.80 -12.06 -10.48
CA LYS A 53 20.86 -13.51 -10.26
C LYS A 53 21.14 -13.84 -8.80
N HIS A 54 22.16 -13.21 -8.21
CA HIS A 54 22.51 -13.39 -6.80
C HIS A 54 21.34 -13.03 -5.88
N ASP A 55 20.66 -11.91 -6.12
CA ASP A 55 19.55 -11.46 -5.28
C ASP A 55 18.32 -12.38 -5.41
N LEU A 56 18.03 -12.89 -6.62
CA LEU A 56 16.95 -13.86 -6.82
C LEU A 56 17.22 -15.16 -6.04
N GLN A 57 18.47 -15.58 -5.91
CA GLN A 57 18.84 -16.72 -5.07
C GLN A 57 18.72 -16.38 -3.58
N MET A 58 19.33 -15.27 -3.15
CA MET A 58 19.31 -14.81 -1.76
C MET A 58 17.88 -14.63 -1.21
N PHE A 59 16.94 -14.21 -2.04
CA PHE A 59 15.54 -13.99 -1.65
C PHE A 59 14.61 -15.20 -1.89
N ASP A 60 15.14 -16.37 -2.26
CA ASP A 60 14.38 -17.57 -2.64
C ASP A 60 13.34 -17.32 -3.76
N LEU A 61 13.70 -16.44 -4.70
CA LEU A 61 12.88 -16.08 -5.86
C LEU A 61 13.29 -16.84 -7.13
N GLU A 62 14.39 -17.60 -7.11
CA GLU A 62 14.88 -18.39 -8.24
C GLU A 62 13.89 -19.46 -8.74
N LYS A 63 12.97 -19.91 -7.88
CA LYS A 63 11.87 -20.83 -8.24
C LYS A 63 10.82 -20.16 -9.13
N ASN A 64 10.76 -18.82 -9.10
CA ASN A 64 9.79 -18.01 -9.82
C ASN A 64 10.39 -17.28 -11.01
N PHE A 65 11.68 -16.92 -10.93
CA PHE A 65 12.40 -16.18 -11.96
C PHE A 65 13.75 -16.83 -12.23
N ARG A 66 14.04 -17.11 -13.50
CA ARG A 66 15.37 -17.53 -13.94
C ARG A 66 15.81 -16.69 -15.12
N LEU A 67 17.02 -16.14 -15.04
CA LEU A 67 17.62 -15.39 -16.14
C LEU A 67 18.62 -16.25 -16.89
N THR A 68 18.40 -16.43 -18.18
CA THR A 68 19.35 -17.01 -19.13
C THR A 68 19.92 -15.92 -20.02
N VAL A 69 21.23 -15.97 -20.25
CA VAL A 69 21.96 -14.95 -21.00
C VAL A 69 22.70 -15.64 -22.12
N SER A 70 22.39 -15.25 -23.35
CA SER A 70 23.12 -15.63 -24.56
C SER A 70 24.02 -14.48 -25.03
N GLU A 71 24.75 -14.65 -26.14
CA GLU A 71 25.62 -13.60 -26.67
C GLU A 71 24.87 -12.34 -27.11
N LEU A 72 23.60 -12.47 -27.54
CA LEU A 72 22.82 -11.39 -28.14
C LEU A 72 21.54 -11.05 -27.37
N VAL A 73 21.00 -11.99 -26.57
CA VAL A 73 19.68 -11.89 -25.97
C VAL A 73 19.71 -12.31 -24.50
N ILE A 74 18.93 -11.61 -23.69
CA ILE A 74 18.64 -11.99 -22.30
C ILE A 74 17.20 -12.48 -22.24
N CYS A 75 17.00 -13.68 -21.69
CA CYS A 75 15.68 -14.30 -21.53
C CYS A 75 15.34 -14.44 -20.05
N LEU A 76 14.08 -14.19 -19.72
CA LEU A 76 13.47 -14.37 -18.42
C LEU A 76 12.48 -15.52 -18.48
N GLU A 77 12.72 -16.56 -17.68
CA GLU A 77 11.76 -17.62 -17.44
C GLU A 77 10.95 -17.28 -16.18
N ILE A 78 9.62 -17.22 -16.30
CA ILE A 78 8.70 -17.00 -15.18
C ILE A 78 7.71 -18.16 -15.04
N ASN A 79 7.38 -18.55 -13.81
CA ASN A 79 6.40 -19.62 -13.55
C ASN A 79 4.95 -19.12 -13.39
N GLY A 80 4.72 -17.80 -13.52
CA GLY A 80 3.41 -17.15 -13.39
C GLY A 80 2.89 -16.98 -11.96
N LYS A 81 3.60 -17.46 -10.93
CA LYS A 81 3.19 -17.35 -9.51
C LYS A 81 3.64 -16.06 -8.84
N SER A 82 4.53 -15.31 -9.47
CA SER A 82 5.07 -14.05 -8.95
C SER A 82 5.34 -13.09 -10.09
N SER A 83 5.40 -11.80 -9.76
CA SER A 83 5.80 -10.73 -10.68
C SER A 83 7.06 -10.02 -10.15
N SER A 84 7.66 -9.13 -10.94
CA SER A 84 8.78 -8.28 -10.49
C SER A 84 8.50 -7.55 -9.17
N ASN A 85 7.23 -7.34 -8.81
CA ASN A 85 6.83 -6.77 -7.52
C ASN A 85 7.33 -7.60 -6.31
N ALA A 86 7.53 -8.90 -6.45
CA ALA A 86 8.11 -9.74 -5.40
C ALA A 86 9.56 -9.30 -5.09
N LEU A 87 10.36 -9.04 -6.11
CA LEU A 87 11.71 -8.50 -5.95
C LEU A 87 11.66 -7.06 -5.39
N LEU A 88 10.74 -6.23 -5.89
CA LEU A 88 10.56 -4.87 -5.37
C LEU A 88 10.26 -4.87 -3.87
N SER A 89 9.36 -5.74 -3.42
CA SER A 89 9.02 -5.92 -2.00
C SER A 89 10.25 -6.23 -1.15
N ARG A 90 11.12 -7.15 -1.61
CA ARG A 90 12.38 -7.51 -0.93
C ARG A 90 13.33 -6.33 -0.85
N TYR A 91 13.59 -5.66 -1.97
CA TYR A 91 14.49 -4.51 -1.98
C TYR A 91 13.99 -3.35 -1.13
N ILE A 92 12.68 -3.05 -1.15
CA ILE A 92 12.13 -2.02 -0.26
C ILE A 92 12.35 -2.43 1.19
N THR A 93 12.03 -3.67 1.57
CA THR A 93 12.14 -4.18 2.94
C THR A 93 13.54 -3.97 3.52
N ASP A 94 14.59 -4.23 2.71
CA ASP A 94 15.98 -4.14 3.16
C ASP A 94 16.63 -2.76 2.95
N SER A 95 15.95 -1.85 2.22
CA SER A 95 16.48 -0.53 1.87
C SER A 95 16.74 0.36 3.08
N LEU A 96 17.78 1.20 2.98
CA LEU A 96 18.07 2.24 3.97
C LEU A 96 16.91 3.26 4.08
N SER A 97 16.23 3.53 2.96
CA SER A 97 15.03 4.35 2.91
C SER A 97 13.91 3.80 3.80
N MET A 98 13.68 2.49 3.77
CA MET A 98 12.70 1.83 4.62
C MET A 98 13.10 1.89 6.09
N LYS A 99 14.37 1.59 6.41
CA LYS A 99 14.89 1.70 7.78
C LYS A 99 14.70 3.12 8.34
N MET A 100 14.92 4.15 7.52
CA MET A 100 14.69 5.54 7.91
C MET A 100 13.19 5.83 8.13
N VAL A 101 12.31 5.40 7.22
CA VAL A 101 10.85 5.54 7.41
C VAL A 101 10.40 4.88 8.70
N LEU A 102 10.92 3.69 9.03
CA LEU A 102 10.61 2.99 10.28
C LEU A 102 11.11 3.75 11.50
N ALA A 103 12.32 4.31 11.47
CA ALA A 103 12.84 5.10 12.57
C ALA A 103 11.94 6.31 12.90
N PHE A 104 11.42 7.00 11.87
CA PHE A 104 10.46 8.10 12.07
C PHE A 104 9.07 7.61 12.48
N PHE A 105 8.58 6.51 11.89
CA PHE A 105 7.28 5.93 12.23
C PHE A 105 7.22 5.44 13.69
N GLN A 106 8.33 4.89 14.19
CA GLN A 106 8.45 4.39 15.56
C GLN A 106 8.95 5.46 16.55
N GLU A 107 9.14 6.70 16.08
CA GLU A 107 9.71 7.81 16.83
C GLU A 107 11.10 7.52 17.47
N LYS A 108 11.85 6.59 16.87
CA LYS A 108 13.21 6.21 17.28
C LYS A 108 14.29 7.02 16.58
N TYR A 109 13.94 7.86 15.62
CA TYR A 109 14.90 8.72 14.93
C TYR A 109 15.46 9.78 15.89
N ILE A 110 16.79 9.87 16.02
CA ILE A 110 17.47 10.83 16.89
C ILE A 110 18.13 11.94 16.07
N SER A 111 19.04 11.57 15.15
CA SER A 111 19.75 12.49 14.25
C SER A 111 20.28 11.73 13.01
N ILE A 112 20.79 12.45 12.00
CA ILE A 112 21.38 11.81 10.81
C ILE A 112 22.69 11.10 11.18
N GLU A 113 23.49 11.69 12.07
CA GLU A 113 24.75 11.13 12.55
C GLU A 113 24.50 9.79 13.24
N ASN A 114 23.54 9.75 14.17
CA ASN A 114 23.18 8.53 14.88
C ASN A 114 22.60 7.47 13.94
N PHE A 115 21.75 7.87 12.99
CA PHE A 115 21.22 6.95 11.99
C PHE A 115 22.33 6.37 11.08
N ALA A 116 23.30 7.19 10.70
CA ALA A 116 24.43 6.78 9.88
C ALA A 116 25.32 5.76 10.62
N GLU A 117 25.62 6.03 11.89
CA GLU A 117 26.37 5.13 12.76
C GLU A 117 25.65 3.78 12.97
N GLN A 118 24.36 3.80 13.34
CA GLN A 118 23.54 2.59 13.56
C GLN A 118 23.43 1.68 12.35
N HIS A 119 23.53 2.24 11.14
CA HIS A 119 23.43 1.49 9.89
C HIS A 119 24.76 1.33 9.16
N HIS A 120 25.89 1.69 9.80
CA HIS A 120 27.24 1.58 9.26
C HIS A 120 27.39 2.21 7.86
N VAL A 121 26.79 3.39 7.67
CA VAL A 121 26.91 4.18 6.44
C VAL A 121 27.53 5.54 6.73
N SER A 122 28.04 6.21 5.71
CA SER A 122 28.51 7.58 5.88
C SER A 122 27.33 8.54 6.11
N TYR A 123 27.62 9.64 6.81
CA TYR A 123 26.67 10.75 7.00
C TYR A 123 26.03 11.20 5.68
N SER A 124 26.84 11.34 4.63
CA SER A 124 26.37 11.82 3.32
C SER A 124 25.40 10.85 2.64
N VAL A 125 25.55 9.54 2.86
CA VAL A 125 24.62 8.52 2.36
C VAL A 125 23.29 8.61 3.12
N ALA A 126 23.32 8.63 4.46
CA ALA A 126 22.13 8.78 5.29
C ALA A 126 21.37 10.08 4.97
N TYR A 127 22.09 11.19 4.84
CA TYR A 127 21.52 12.49 4.48
C TYR A 127 20.84 12.46 3.11
N LYS A 128 21.48 11.87 2.09
CA LYS A 128 20.87 11.72 0.75
C LYS A 128 19.59 10.89 0.78
N VAL A 129 19.54 9.84 1.61
CA VAL A 129 18.31 9.06 1.81
C VAL A 129 17.19 9.92 2.40
N LEU A 130 17.46 10.68 3.48
CA LEU A 130 16.45 11.57 4.06
C LEU A 130 15.95 12.61 3.05
N GLN A 131 16.85 13.23 2.29
CA GLN A 131 16.47 14.21 1.27
C GLN A 131 15.64 13.58 0.14
N GLY A 132 16.01 12.37 -0.28
CA GLY A 132 15.24 11.58 -1.25
C GLY A 132 13.81 11.34 -0.77
N LEU A 133 13.65 10.88 0.48
CA LEU A 133 12.34 10.66 1.11
C LEU A 133 11.53 11.96 1.18
N LYS A 134 12.11 13.03 1.73
CA LYS A 134 11.46 14.35 1.84
C LYS A 134 10.95 14.84 0.48
N ARG A 135 11.78 14.77 -0.56
CA ARG A 135 11.40 15.21 -1.92
C ARG A 135 10.25 14.39 -2.50
N ASN A 136 10.32 13.07 -2.39
CA ASN A 136 9.31 12.18 -2.99
C ASN A 136 7.97 12.19 -2.24
N LEU A 137 7.98 12.48 -0.94
CA LEU A 137 6.81 12.45 -0.08
C LEU A 137 6.13 13.81 0.11
N LYS A 138 6.83 14.91 -0.18
CA LYS A 138 6.29 16.28 -0.14
C LYS A 138 4.99 16.44 -0.93
N LYS A 139 4.90 15.85 -2.13
CA LYS A 139 3.69 15.94 -2.98
C LYS A 139 2.44 15.30 -2.37
N TYR A 140 2.61 14.44 -1.36
CA TYR A 140 1.53 13.83 -0.61
C TYR A 140 1.29 14.52 0.74
N GLN A 141 1.91 15.69 0.98
CA GLN A 141 1.86 16.42 2.25
C GLN A 141 2.35 15.56 3.42
N ILE A 142 3.42 14.79 3.20
CA ILE A 142 4.09 13.98 4.23
C ILE A 142 5.50 14.55 4.42
N PHE A 143 5.84 14.88 5.65
CA PHE A 143 7.09 15.53 6.04
C PHE A 143 7.81 14.73 7.12
N PHE A 144 9.14 14.91 7.17
CA PHE A 144 10.02 14.30 8.16
C PHE A 144 10.57 15.41 9.03
N GLU A 145 9.99 15.58 10.22
CA GLU A 145 10.27 16.70 11.11
C GLU A 145 10.56 16.21 12.53
N LYS A 146 11.61 16.78 13.12
CA LYS A 146 12.12 16.39 14.43
C LYS A 146 12.40 14.88 14.47
N ARG A 147 11.50 14.10 15.06
CA ARG A 147 11.62 12.66 15.27
C ARG A 147 10.46 11.84 14.71
N LYS A 148 9.51 12.46 13.99
CA LYS A 148 8.30 11.79 13.50
C LYS A 148 7.85 12.23 12.10
N LEU A 149 6.92 11.47 11.54
CA LEU A 149 6.22 11.83 10.31
C LEU A 149 5.14 12.87 10.63
N THR A 150 5.13 13.99 9.92
CA THR A 150 4.16 15.08 10.10
C THR A 150 3.49 15.45 8.78
N GLY A 151 2.44 16.26 8.83
CA GLY A 151 1.66 16.68 7.66
C GLY A 151 0.24 16.16 7.70
N ASN A 152 -0.32 15.76 6.55
CA ASN A 152 -1.71 15.31 6.47
C ASN A 152 -1.87 13.90 7.08
N PRO A 153 -2.57 13.72 8.21
CA PRO A 153 -2.64 12.44 8.91
C PRO A 153 -3.28 11.34 8.06
N LYS A 154 -4.24 11.70 7.21
CA LYS A 154 -4.92 10.78 6.27
C LYS A 154 -3.92 10.20 5.27
N ASN A 155 -3.08 11.06 4.69
CA ASN A 155 -2.09 10.66 3.69
C ASN A 155 -0.97 9.83 4.31
N ILE A 156 -0.53 10.18 5.53
CA ILE A 156 0.46 9.40 6.28
C ILE A 156 -0.05 7.97 6.51
N ARG A 157 -1.27 7.82 7.04
CA ARG A 157 -1.87 6.50 7.29
C ARG A 157 -2.00 5.68 6.01
N LEU A 158 -2.49 6.30 4.92
CA LEU A 158 -2.62 5.63 3.63
C LEU A 158 -1.25 5.22 3.06
N PHE A 159 -0.25 6.08 3.17
CA PHE A 159 1.12 5.79 2.74
C PHE A 159 1.70 4.59 3.48
N LEU A 160 1.65 4.60 4.82
CA LEU A 160 2.16 3.52 5.67
C LEU A 160 1.40 2.22 5.43
N TYR A 161 0.07 2.29 5.34
CA TYR A 161 -0.78 1.14 5.04
C TYR A 161 -0.39 0.47 3.73
N ASN A 162 -0.26 1.25 2.65
CA ASN A 162 0.11 0.72 1.35
C ASN A 162 1.56 0.20 1.34
N LEU A 163 2.48 0.92 1.98
CA LEU A 163 3.89 0.54 2.07
C LEU A 163 4.05 -0.81 2.78
N PHE A 164 3.46 -0.99 3.97
CA PHE A 164 3.57 -2.23 4.73
C PHE A 164 2.87 -3.42 4.06
N ASN A 165 1.76 -3.17 3.34
CA ASN A 165 1.15 -4.22 2.54
C ASN A 165 1.99 -4.62 1.32
N SER A 166 2.76 -3.69 0.76
CA SER A 166 3.64 -3.92 -0.40
C SER A 166 4.98 -4.57 -0.06
N THR A 167 5.30 -4.77 1.22
CA THR A 167 6.56 -5.32 1.69
C THR A 167 6.37 -6.66 2.43
N GLU A 168 7.47 -7.37 2.65
CA GLU A 168 7.53 -8.60 3.47
C GLU A 168 8.06 -8.34 4.88
N ILE A 169 8.00 -7.09 5.34
CA ILE A 169 8.41 -6.74 6.69
C ILE A 169 7.53 -7.45 7.72
N SER A 170 8.17 -8.03 8.73
CA SER A 170 7.46 -8.72 9.80
C SER A 170 6.74 -7.74 10.73
N VAL A 171 5.63 -8.16 11.33
CA VAL A 171 4.81 -7.28 12.17
C VAL A 171 5.54 -6.85 13.45
N GLU A 172 6.46 -7.68 13.95
CA GLU A 172 7.30 -7.43 15.13
C GLU A 172 8.35 -6.34 14.87
N LYS A 173 8.77 -6.19 13.61
CA LYS A 173 9.64 -5.08 13.22
C LYS A 173 8.89 -3.76 13.08
N LEU A 174 7.57 -3.81 12.87
CA LEU A 174 6.73 -2.63 12.66
C LEU A 174 6.13 -2.08 13.94
N TYR A 175 5.47 -2.94 14.72
CA TYR A 175 4.57 -2.56 15.80
C TYR A 175 5.08 -3.07 17.15
N SER A 176 4.68 -2.40 18.24
CA SER A 176 4.97 -2.88 19.59
C SER A 176 4.11 -4.10 19.94
N LEU A 177 4.61 -4.96 20.83
CA LEU A 177 3.91 -6.18 21.26
C LEU A 177 2.46 -5.94 21.73
N PRO A 178 2.15 -4.88 22.52
CA PRO A 178 0.76 -4.58 22.90
C PRO A 178 -0.16 -4.31 21.70
N ILE A 179 0.34 -3.60 20.67
CA ILE A 179 -0.42 -3.32 19.44
C ILE A 179 -0.63 -4.60 18.64
N ILE A 180 0.39 -5.45 18.54
CA ILE A 180 0.29 -6.75 17.85
C ILE A 180 -0.79 -7.60 18.50
N ILE A 181 -0.69 -7.86 19.81
CA ILE A 181 -1.66 -8.71 20.54
C ILE A 181 -3.09 -8.18 20.39
N LYS A 182 -3.29 -6.87 20.57
CA LYS A 182 -4.61 -6.25 20.44
C LYS A 182 -5.16 -6.40 19.01
N THR A 183 -4.32 -6.15 18.00
CA THR A 183 -4.71 -6.24 16.59
C THR A 183 -5.01 -7.66 16.16
N GLU A 184 -4.19 -8.64 16.56
CA GLU A 184 -4.43 -10.07 16.27
C GLU A 184 -5.76 -10.53 16.86
N LYS A 185 -6.08 -10.12 18.09
CA LYS A 185 -7.37 -10.41 18.72
C LYS A 185 -8.52 -9.84 17.89
N MET A 186 -8.44 -8.59 17.46
CA MET A 186 -9.46 -7.95 16.61
C MET A 186 -9.62 -8.66 15.26
N VAL A 187 -8.52 -8.98 14.57
CA VAL A 187 -8.55 -9.71 13.29
C VAL A 187 -9.18 -11.10 13.48
N LYS A 188 -8.82 -11.82 14.57
CA LYS A 188 -9.39 -13.12 14.90
C LYS A 188 -10.89 -13.03 15.16
N ASN A 189 -11.33 -12.03 15.91
CA ASN A 189 -12.75 -11.79 16.19
C ASN A 189 -13.52 -11.47 14.91
N LEU A 190 -13.02 -10.56 14.07
CA LEU A 190 -13.63 -10.22 12.78
C LEU A 190 -13.69 -11.44 11.84
N ASN A 191 -12.63 -12.24 11.78
CA ASN A 191 -12.57 -13.41 10.90
C ASN A 191 -13.58 -14.52 11.28
N ARG A 192 -14.10 -14.54 12.51
CA ARG A 192 -15.19 -15.45 12.90
C ARG A 192 -16.51 -15.13 12.21
N TYR A 193 -16.70 -13.87 11.83
CA TYR A 193 -17.96 -13.37 11.27
C TYR A 193 -17.85 -13.02 9.79
N TYR A 194 -16.66 -12.61 9.37
CA TYR A 194 -16.34 -12.22 8.00
C TYR A 194 -15.20 -13.13 7.51
N PRO A 195 -15.44 -14.08 6.61
CA PRO A 195 -14.38 -14.92 6.07
C PRO A 195 -13.31 -14.09 5.35
N LEU A 196 -12.08 -14.10 5.88
CA LEU A 196 -10.93 -13.40 5.32
C LEU A 196 -9.88 -14.40 4.83
N SER A 197 -9.41 -14.20 3.59
CA SER A 197 -8.20 -14.84 3.07
C SER A 197 -6.96 -14.40 3.85
N ALA A 198 -5.84 -15.11 3.70
CA ALA A 198 -4.57 -14.73 4.32
C ALA A 198 -4.14 -13.30 3.92
N TYR A 199 -4.35 -12.93 2.66
CA TYR A 199 -4.06 -11.59 2.14
C TYR A 199 -4.94 -10.52 2.77
N GLU A 200 -6.24 -10.77 2.90
CA GLU A 200 -7.18 -9.84 3.55
C GLU A 200 -6.88 -9.70 5.05
N LYS A 201 -6.47 -10.77 5.73
CA LYS A 201 -6.02 -10.71 7.13
C LYS A 201 -4.80 -9.81 7.30
N LYS A 202 -3.79 -9.93 6.43
CA LYS A 202 -2.60 -9.06 6.44
C LYS A 202 -3.00 -7.58 6.26
N LYS A 203 -3.85 -7.31 5.26
CA LYS A 203 -4.38 -5.97 5.01
C LYS A 203 -5.12 -5.43 6.23
N LEU A 204 -6.08 -6.18 6.75
CA LEU A 204 -6.88 -5.76 7.90
C LEU A 204 -5.98 -5.51 9.11
N PHE A 205 -4.98 -6.36 9.35
CA PHE A 205 -4.02 -6.20 10.43
C PHE A 205 -3.32 -4.83 10.35
N HIS A 206 -2.69 -4.51 9.22
CA HIS A 206 -2.01 -3.21 9.07
C HIS A 206 -2.98 -2.04 9.16
N PHE A 207 -4.19 -2.19 8.63
CA PHE A 207 -5.23 -1.16 8.72
C PHE A 207 -5.59 -0.86 10.18
N LEU A 208 -5.88 -1.89 10.98
CA LEU A 208 -6.26 -1.74 12.39
C LEU A 208 -5.09 -1.22 13.23
N ALA A 209 -3.89 -1.78 13.07
CA ALA A 209 -2.71 -1.39 13.84
C ALA A 209 -2.34 0.09 13.64
N ILE A 210 -2.32 0.56 12.39
CA ILE A 210 -2.03 1.97 12.08
C ILE A 210 -3.11 2.88 12.67
N ASN A 211 -4.38 2.49 12.59
CA ASN A 211 -5.45 3.32 13.14
C ASN A 211 -5.44 3.34 14.67
N LEU A 212 -5.11 2.23 15.34
CA LEU A 212 -4.94 2.17 16.80
C LEU A 212 -3.83 3.12 17.28
N LEU A 213 -2.70 3.14 16.58
CA LEU A 213 -1.62 4.09 16.87
C LEU A 213 -2.06 5.54 16.65
N SER A 214 -2.83 5.81 15.59
CA SER A 214 -3.32 7.16 15.32
C SER A 214 -4.37 7.67 16.31
N GLU A 215 -5.08 6.78 17.00
CA GLU A 215 -6.03 7.17 18.06
C GLU A 215 -5.34 7.56 19.37
N GLN A 216 -4.07 7.17 19.53
CA GLN A 216 -3.26 7.57 20.68
C GLN A 216 -2.62 8.96 20.48
N GLU A 217 -2.60 9.47 19.25
CA GLU A 217 -2.20 10.85 18.95
C GLU A 217 -3.45 11.73 18.86
N ASP A 218 -3.64 12.60 19.86
CA ASP A 218 -4.70 13.61 19.87
C ASP A 218 -4.54 14.57 18.67
N SER A 219 -5.20 14.27 17.54
CA SER A 219 -5.67 15.29 16.61
C SER A 219 -6.49 14.74 15.44
N LEU A 220 -7.71 15.28 15.38
CA LEU A 220 -8.45 15.71 14.18
C LEU A 220 -9.43 14.75 13.50
N ASP A 221 -10.68 15.21 13.56
CA ASP A 221 -11.68 15.29 12.50
C ASP A 221 -11.79 14.05 11.61
N ILE A 222 -12.60 13.11 12.10
CA ILE A 222 -13.49 12.44 11.16
C ILE A 222 -14.59 13.44 10.81
N ALA A 223 -14.74 13.67 9.51
CA ALA A 223 -15.91 14.33 8.94
C ALA A 223 -17.16 13.80 9.67
N ASN A 224 -17.92 14.70 10.29
CA ASN A 224 -19.14 14.44 11.06
C ASN A 224 -20.23 13.63 10.30
N ASN A 225 -19.96 13.22 9.06
CA ASN A 225 -20.87 12.52 8.15
C ASN A 225 -20.62 11.00 8.06
N GLN A 226 -19.51 10.44 8.57
CA GLN A 226 -19.33 8.96 8.60
C GLN A 226 -20.38 8.20 9.43
N PRO A 227 -20.87 8.72 10.58
CA PRO A 227 -21.92 8.07 11.36
C PRO A 227 -23.25 7.97 10.60
N LEU A 228 -23.47 8.81 9.58
CA LEU A 228 -24.72 8.86 8.82
C LEU A 228 -24.80 7.75 7.74
N PHE A 229 -23.67 7.11 7.39
CA PHE A 229 -23.67 6.06 6.38
C PHE A 229 -24.01 4.67 6.95
N PHE A 230 -23.54 4.36 8.15
CA PHE A 230 -23.73 3.04 8.77
C PHE A 230 -24.91 3.03 9.76
N SER A 231 -25.68 1.93 9.76
CA SER A 231 -26.77 1.77 10.73
C SER A 231 -26.23 1.54 12.13
N ASP A 232 -27.01 1.93 13.13
CA ASP A 232 -26.65 1.76 14.54
C ASP A 232 -26.45 0.27 14.87
N ILE A 233 -27.15 -0.62 14.16
CA ILE A 233 -26.97 -2.08 14.25
C ILE A 233 -25.53 -2.48 13.92
N GLY A 234 -24.96 -1.96 12.83
CA GLY A 234 -23.57 -2.26 12.45
C GLY A 234 -22.57 -1.70 13.45
N PHE A 235 -22.87 -0.51 13.98
CA PHE A 235 -22.06 0.13 15.00
C PHE A 235 -22.00 -0.69 16.29
N PHE A 236 -23.14 -0.99 16.93
CA PHE A 236 -23.19 -1.73 18.19
C PHE A 236 -22.63 -3.15 18.06
N TYR A 237 -22.86 -3.78 16.90
CA TYR A 237 -22.29 -5.08 16.62
C TYR A 237 -20.75 -5.03 16.59
N LEU A 238 -20.15 -4.14 15.79
CA LEU A 238 -18.69 -4.03 15.73
C LEU A 238 -18.07 -3.51 17.03
N LYS A 239 -18.78 -2.68 17.79
CA LYS A 239 -18.35 -2.25 19.13
C LYS A 239 -18.01 -3.45 20.01
N GLY A 240 -18.90 -4.45 20.04
CA GLY A 240 -18.68 -5.70 20.78
C GLY A 240 -17.57 -6.57 20.19
N VAL A 241 -17.50 -6.68 18.86
CA VAL A 241 -16.48 -7.51 18.18
C VAL A 241 -15.06 -6.97 18.35
N LEU A 242 -14.91 -5.65 18.30
CA LEU A 242 -13.65 -4.93 18.41
C LEU A 242 -13.26 -4.62 19.85
N GLU A 243 -14.20 -4.72 20.80
CA GLU A 243 -14.00 -4.39 22.22
C GLU A 243 -13.40 -2.98 22.40
N THR A 244 -13.98 -1.99 21.69
CA THR A 244 -13.54 -0.59 21.75
C THR A 244 -14.73 0.34 21.84
N GLU A 245 -14.56 1.45 22.55
CA GLU A 245 -15.55 2.52 22.66
C GLU A 245 -15.35 3.61 21.59
N SER A 246 -14.25 3.56 20.83
CA SER A 246 -13.96 4.57 19.80
C SER A 246 -14.94 4.47 18.63
N VAL A 247 -15.87 5.43 18.57
CA VAL A 247 -16.85 5.56 17.48
C VAL A 247 -16.11 5.67 16.14
N VAL A 248 -15.06 6.48 16.13
CA VAL A 248 -14.14 6.74 15.04
C VAL A 248 -13.53 5.44 14.49
N PHE A 249 -12.98 4.61 15.38
CA PHE A 249 -12.37 3.33 15.00
C PHE A 249 -13.38 2.38 14.35
N ILE A 250 -14.57 2.31 14.95
CA ILE A 250 -15.64 1.42 14.52
C ILE A 250 -16.10 1.82 13.13
N CYS A 251 -16.37 3.11 12.88
CA CYS A 251 -16.76 3.61 11.56
C CYS A 251 -15.70 3.36 10.49
N LYS A 252 -14.42 3.58 10.82
CA LYS A 252 -13.29 3.25 9.93
C LYS A 252 -13.24 1.75 9.60
N THR A 253 -13.47 0.89 10.59
CA THR A 253 -13.47 -0.57 10.40
C THR A 253 -14.67 -1.06 9.59
N LEU A 254 -15.87 -0.52 9.85
CA LEU A 254 -17.05 -0.77 9.01
C LEU A 254 -16.74 -0.44 7.56
N SER A 255 -16.14 0.72 7.32
CA SER A 255 -15.82 1.16 5.97
C SER A 255 -14.79 0.30 5.28
N TRP A 256 -13.77 -0.17 6.01
CA TRP A 256 -12.84 -1.14 5.47
C TRP A 256 -13.56 -2.43 5.05
N LEU A 257 -14.44 -2.97 5.89
CA LEU A 257 -15.20 -4.18 5.58
C LEU A 257 -16.15 -3.97 4.39
N TYR A 258 -16.79 -2.80 4.28
CA TYR A 258 -17.66 -2.47 3.15
C TYR A 258 -16.88 -2.41 1.82
N LEU A 259 -15.73 -1.73 1.83
CA LEU A 259 -14.87 -1.61 0.65
C LEU A 259 -14.21 -2.93 0.22
N HIS A 260 -14.24 -3.95 1.08
CA HIS A 260 -13.74 -5.30 0.80
C HIS A 260 -14.88 -6.33 0.66
N ASP A 261 -16.12 -5.87 0.42
CA ASP A 261 -17.28 -6.73 0.18
C ASP A 261 -17.57 -7.73 1.33
N LYS A 262 -17.26 -7.34 2.57
CA LYS A 262 -17.50 -8.15 3.76
C LYS A 262 -18.76 -7.75 4.51
N LEU A 263 -19.27 -6.53 4.33
CA LEU A 263 -20.49 -6.07 5.00
C LEU A 263 -21.74 -6.35 4.18
N ASP A 264 -22.74 -6.88 4.88
CA ASP A 264 -24.11 -7.02 4.40
C ASP A 264 -24.82 -5.64 4.34
N GLN A 265 -25.76 -5.48 3.40
CA GLN A 265 -26.54 -4.25 3.19
C GLN A 265 -27.32 -3.81 4.43
N LYS A 266 -27.67 -4.73 5.34
CA LYS A 266 -28.36 -4.39 6.61
C LYS A 266 -27.56 -3.46 7.54
N TYR A 267 -26.24 -3.39 7.35
CA TYR A 267 -25.35 -2.53 8.14
C TYR A 267 -25.24 -1.11 7.57
N LEU A 268 -25.90 -0.83 6.45
CA LEU A 268 -26.00 0.49 5.85
C LEU A 268 -27.30 1.16 6.33
N ARG A 269 -27.30 2.48 6.55
CA ARG A 269 -28.55 3.20 6.80
C ARG A 269 -29.41 3.14 5.53
N LYS A 270 -30.69 2.79 5.68
CA LYS A 270 -31.68 2.93 4.60
C LYS A 270 -31.94 4.42 4.40
N LYS A 271 -31.79 4.88 3.16
CA LYS A 271 -31.65 6.28 2.73
C LYS A 271 -30.21 6.76 2.91
N GLU A 272 -29.59 6.82 1.75
CA GLU A 272 -28.22 7.21 1.48
C GLU A 272 -27.93 8.57 2.12
N ASP A 273 -26.66 8.85 2.42
CA ASP A 273 -26.23 10.24 2.53
C ASP A 273 -26.75 10.95 1.27
N GLU A 274 -27.60 11.97 1.42
CA GLU A 274 -28.27 12.64 0.29
C GLU A 274 -27.27 13.06 -0.79
N THR A 275 -26.02 13.32 -0.38
CA THR A 275 -24.89 13.62 -1.26
C THR A 275 -24.49 12.43 -2.13
N ILE A 276 -24.41 11.23 -1.55
CA ILE A 276 -24.05 9.99 -2.27
C ILE A 276 -25.17 9.61 -3.24
N GLU A 277 -26.43 9.69 -2.81
CA GLU A 277 -27.60 9.41 -3.67
C GLU A 277 -27.63 10.35 -4.86
N TRP A 278 -27.48 11.65 -4.60
CA TRP A 278 -27.44 12.66 -5.63
C TRP A 278 -26.29 12.45 -6.61
N LEU A 279 -25.09 12.08 -6.14
CA LEU A 279 -23.94 11.78 -7.02
C LEU A 279 -24.18 10.53 -7.86
N ASN A 280 -24.71 9.46 -7.28
CA ASN A 280 -25.06 8.22 -7.97
C ASN A 280 -26.10 8.47 -9.05
N GLU A 281 -27.21 9.13 -8.71
CA GLU A 281 -28.30 9.43 -9.63
C GLU A 281 -27.83 10.36 -10.76
N ARG A 282 -27.09 11.43 -10.43
CA ARG A 282 -26.54 12.35 -11.45
C ARG A 282 -25.61 11.64 -12.44
N PHE A 283 -24.76 10.72 -11.97
CA PHE A 283 -23.90 9.94 -12.85
C PHE A 283 -24.72 9.01 -13.76
N ILE A 284 -25.67 8.28 -13.19
CA ILE A 284 -26.48 7.30 -13.92
C ILE A 284 -27.38 7.99 -14.94
N GLU A 285 -28.05 9.07 -14.57
CA GLU A 285 -28.85 9.86 -15.51
C GLU A 285 -28.00 10.39 -16.66
N SER A 286 -26.80 10.90 -16.37
CA SER A 286 -25.88 11.38 -17.42
C SER A 286 -25.42 10.24 -18.34
N PHE A 287 -25.18 9.05 -17.80
CA PHE A 287 -24.82 7.87 -18.58
C PHE A 287 -25.99 7.39 -19.45
N GLU A 288 -27.17 7.20 -18.86
CA GLU A 288 -28.37 6.73 -19.57
C GLU A 288 -28.82 7.71 -20.66
N LYS A 289 -28.62 9.02 -20.47
CA LYS A 289 -28.86 10.05 -21.51
C LYS A 289 -27.93 9.95 -22.72
N ARG A 290 -26.67 9.54 -22.51
CA ARG A 290 -25.65 9.48 -23.58
C ARG A 290 -25.61 8.13 -24.31
N PHE A 291 -26.01 7.08 -23.62
CA PHE A 291 -25.96 5.72 -24.13
C PHE A 291 -27.37 5.13 -24.22
N LYS A 292 -27.70 4.21 -23.32
CA LYS A 292 -29.00 3.55 -23.25
C LYS A 292 -29.39 3.37 -21.80
N ARG A 293 -30.70 3.26 -21.55
CA ARG A 293 -31.24 2.95 -20.22
C ARG A 293 -30.71 1.60 -19.74
N LEU A 294 -30.23 1.55 -18.51
CA LEU A 294 -29.67 0.35 -17.92
C LEU A 294 -30.80 -0.56 -17.41
N PRO A 295 -30.69 -1.89 -17.56
CA PRO A 295 -31.53 -2.82 -16.84
C PRO A 295 -31.42 -2.60 -15.33
N LYS A 296 -32.51 -2.85 -14.59
CA LYS A 296 -32.61 -2.57 -13.15
C LYS A 296 -31.47 -3.22 -12.34
N GLU A 297 -31.10 -4.45 -12.68
CA GLU A 297 -30.02 -5.18 -12.00
C GLU A 297 -28.65 -4.55 -12.27
N THR A 298 -28.36 -4.20 -13.52
CA THR A 298 -27.12 -3.52 -13.92
C THR A 298 -27.02 -2.15 -13.28
N ARG A 299 -28.13 -1.39 -13.23
CA ARG A 299 -28.20 -0.09 -12.56
C ARG A 299 -27.86 -0.23 -11.08
N LYS A 300 -28.46 -1.20 -10.37
CA LYS A 300 -28.18 -1.46 -8.94
C LYS A 300 -26.72 -1.86 -8.72
N SER A 301 -26.15 -2.69 -9.59
CA SER A 301 -24.73 -3.07 -9.51
C SER A 301 -23.81 -1.86 -9.69
N ILE A 302 -24.10 -0.99 -10.67
CA ILE A 302 -23.34 0.24 -10.89
C ILE A 302 -23.47 1.21 -9.71
N GLN A 303 -24.67 1.39 -9.15
CA GLN A 303 -24.90 2.21 -7.95
C GLN A 303 -24.05 1.73 -6.76
N ASN A 304 -24.00 0.42 -6.53
CA ASN A 304 -23.20 -0.16 -5.46
C ASN A 304 -21.70 0.14 -5.64
N GLU A 305 -21.17 -0.04 -6.85
CA GLU A 305 -19.76 0.24 -7.15
C GLU A 305 -19.44 1.74 -7.07
N LEU A 306 -20.30 2.60 -7.63
CA LEU A 306 -20.16 4.06 -7.51
C LEU A 306 -20.17 4.51 -6.05
N THR A 307 -21.05 3.94 -5.23
CA THR A 307 -21.08 4.20 -3.78
C THR A 307 -19.76 3.82 -3.12
N LYS A 308 -19.16 2.67 -3.46
CA LYS A 308 -17.82 2.31 -2.97
C LYS A 308 -16.77 3.31 -3.41
N TYR A 309 -16.79 3.75 -4.67
CA TYR A 309 -15.86 4.78 -5.15
C TYR A 309 -16.03 6.09 -4.40
N ILE A 310 -17.26 6.59 -4.24
CA ILE A 310 -17.56 7.84 -3.52
C ILE A 310 -17.14 7.72 -2.05
N LEU A 311 -17.50 6.62 -1.38
CA LEU A 311 -17.06 6.35 0.00
C LEU A 311 -15.53 6.35 0.09
N ASN A 312 -14.86 5.73 -0.88
CA ASN A 312 -13.41 5.68 -0.92
C ASN A 312 -12.77 7.06 -1.20
N PHE A 313 -13.31 7.85 -2.13
CA PHE A 313 -12.74 9.15 -2.50
C PHE A 313 -13.06 10.25 -1.48
N CYS A 314 -14.33 10.39 -1.12
CA CYS A 314 -14.84 11.51 -0.33
C CYS A 314 -14.70 11.25 1.16
N ILE A 315 -14.96 10.02 1.60
CA ILE A 315 -15.18 9.72 3.02
C ILE A 315 -13.93 9.06 3.62
N ILE A 316 -13.39 8.01 2.97
CA ILE A 316 -12.35 7.10 3.50
C ILE A 316 -11.43 6.61 2.38
N PRO A 317 -10.33 7.32 2.08
CA PRO A 317 -9.36 6.91 1.07
C PRO A 317 -8.50 5.81 1.63
N LEU A 318 -9.04 4.59 1.57
CA LEU A 318 -8.29 3.36 1.81
C LEU A 318 -7.67 2.84 0.52
N ILE A 319 -8.25 3.21 -0.63
CA ILE A 319 -7.91 2.66 -1.94
C ILE A 319 -7.79 3.82 -2.93
N ASN A 320 -6.93 4.81 -2.67
CA ASN A 320 -6.45 5.61 -3.79
C ASN A 320 -5.22 4.95 -4.36
N ARG A 321 -5.37 4.38 -5.57
CA ARG A 321 -4.27 4.14 -6.50
C ARG A 321 -3.60 5.50 -6.69
N MET A 322 -2.58 5.78 -5.88
CA MET A 322 -1.76 7.00 -5.97
C MET A 322 -0.88 6.95 -7.22
N ASN A 323 -1.51 6.84 -8.37
CA ASN A 323 -0.96 7.09 -9.69
C ASN A 323 -1.84 8.21 -10.26
N PHE A 324 -1.57 9.44 -9.83
CA PHE A 324 -1.84 10.56 -10.70
C PHE A 324 -0.58 10.72 -11.55
N HIS A 325 -0.80 10.64 -12.86
CA HIS A 325 0.19 10.65 -13.92
C HIS A 325 1.20 11.79 -13.79
#